data_AF-A0A352WHA5-F1
#
_entry.id   AF-A0A352WHA5-F1
#
_cell.length_a   1.000
_cell.length_b   1.000
_cell.length_c   1.000
_cell.angle_alpha   90.00
_cell.angle_beta   90.00
_cell.angle_gamma   90.00
#
_symmetry.space_group_name_H-M   'P 1'
#
loop_
_entity.id
_entity.type
_entity.pdbx_description
1 polymer ?
#
loop_
_entity_poly.entity_id
_entity_poly.type
_entity_poly.pdbx_seq_one_letter_code
_entity_poly.pdbx_strand_id
1 'polypeptide(L)'
;MPVINISEKNKRILVSIDDLYIGYLYSSDIMRLSLTDGMEISDALADEIREKIFDRMFFKALSYLERAEYCAEEIRFKLSHSDCSKEMMDGVIEKLYKNRYLDDKRYALSFLRSYSGKKGLRLMETELSYKNIPKEIIKEAVDEYLEDEGYSEDDAIKRILDKKYKDADMSDPKIKSKVVAYLVRKGFPIDKVNNHLT
;
A
#
# COMPACT_ATOMS: atom_id res chain seq x y z
N MET A 1 -26.18 -28.06 4.49
CA MET A 1 -25.02 -28.36 3.65
C MET A 1 -24.87 -27.20 2.69
N PRO A 2 -23.73 -26.49 2.71
CA PRO A 2 -23.50 -25.37 1.82
C PRO A 2 -23.49 -25.81 0.34
N VAL A 3 -23.87 -24.92 -0.56
CA VAL A 3 -23.84 -25.15 -2.01
C VAL A 3 -22.64 -24.42 -2.61
N ILE A 4 -21.85 -25.09 -3.43
CA ILE A 4 -20.75 -24.47 -4.17
C ILE A 4 -21.19 -24.06 -5.57
N ASN A 5 -20.84 -22.84 -5.97
CA ASN A 5 -21.03 -22.35 -7.33
C ASN A 5 -19.69 -22.07 -7.98
N ILE A 6 -19.56 -22.49 -9.23
CA ILE A 6 -18.33 -22.46 -9.98
C ILE A 6 -18.57 -21.75 -11.31
N SER A 7 -17.78 -20.72 -11.59
CA SER A 7 -17.81 -20.02 -12.88
C SER A 7 -16.40 -19.80 -13.42
N GLU A 8 -16.27 -19.56 -14.72
CA GLU A 8 -14.98 -19.29 -15.34
C GLU A 8 -14.88 -17.83 -15.81
N LYS A 9 -13.77 -17.17 -15.48
CA LYS A 9 -13.43 -15.84 -15.98
C LYS A 9 -11.93 -15.73 -16.21
N ASN A 10 -11.51 -15.33 -17.41
CA ASN A 10 -10.09 -15.14 -17.74
C ASN A 10 -9.19 -16.35 -17.39
N LYS A 11 -9.65 -17.57 -17.68
CA LYS A 11 -8.98 -18.85 -17.33
C LYS A 11 -8.83 -19.12 -15.83
N ARG A 12 -9.53 -18.36 -14.98
CA ARG A 12 -9.63 -18.60 -13.53
C ARG A 12 -10.99 -19.19 -13.22
N ILE A 13 -10.99 -20.22 -12.37
CA ILE A 13 -12.21 -20.86 -11.89
C ILE A 13 -12.61 -20.16 -10.60
N LEU A 14 -13.62 -19.29 -10.68
CA LEU A 14 -14.16 -18.53 -9.56
C LEU A 14 -15.10 -19.41 -8.74
N VAL A 15 -15.00 -19.30 -7.43
CA VAL A 15 -15.74 -20.12 -6.48
C VAL A 15 -16.51 -19.25 -5.51
N SER A 16 -17.80 -19.57 -5.38
CA SER A 16 -18.70 -19.05 -4.36
C SER A 16 -19.25 -20.20 -3.52
N ILE A 17 -19.56 -19.93 -2.26
CA ILE A 17 -20.23 -20.87 -1.35
C ILE A 17 -21.47 -20.15 -0.80
N ASP A 18 -22.66 -20.73 -0.98
CA ASP A 18 -23.95 -20.11 -0.63
C ASP A 18 -24.08 -18.68 -1.24
N ASP A 19 -23.78 -18.56 -2.54
CA ASP A 19 -23.75 -17.31 -3.30
C ASP A 19 -22.71 -16.26 -2.83
N LEU A 20 -21.95 -16.54 -1.76
CA LEU A 20 -20.88 -15.67 -1.29
C LEU A 20 -19.60 -15.99 -2.05
N TYR A 21 -19.14 -15.02 -2.84
CA TYR A 21 -17.87 -15.13 -3.55
C TYR A 21 -16.71 -15.26 -2.56
N ILE A 22 -15.85 -16.27 -2.77
CA ILE A 22 -14.70 -16.56 -1.90
C ILE A 22 -13.38 -16.22 -2.60
N GLY A 23 -13.21 -16.70 -3.84
CA GLY A 23 -11.98 -16.49 -4.60
C GLY A 23 -11.89 -17.41 -5.81
N TYR A 24 -10.71 -17.96 -6.08
CA TYR A 24 -10.50 -18.84 -7.23
C TYR A 24 -9.74 -20.13 -6.88
N LEU A 25 -10.10 -21.19 -7.59
CA LEU A 25 -9.42 -22.48 -7.61
C LEU A 25 -8.74 -22.72 -8.96
N TYR A 26 -7.73 -23.59 -8.99
CA TYR A 26 -7.17 -24.09 -10.24
C TYR A 26 -7.93 -25.33 -10.72
N SER A 27 -7.83 -25.66 -12.00
CA SER A 27 -8.44 -26.88 -12.55
C SER A 27 -8.02 -28.15 -11.80
N SER A 28 -6.77 -28.21 -11.33
CA SER A 28 -6.26 -29.30 -10.50
C SER A 28 -6.97 -29.40 -9.14
N ASP A 29 -7.36 -28.26 -8.55
CA ASP A 29 -8.11 -28.25 -7.28
C ASP A 29 -9.52 -28.81 -7.49
N ILE A 30 -10.20 -28.39 -8.56
CA ILE A 30 -11.54 -28.89 -8.94
C ILE A 30 -11.52 -30.40 -9.14
N MET A 31 -10.54 -30.91 -9.89
CA MET A 31 -10.38 -32.35 -10.12
C MET A 31 -10.08 -33.12 -8.84
N ARG A 32 -9.17 -32.60 -8.00
CA ARG A 32 -8.76 -33.27 -6.75
C ARG A 32 -9.90 -33.33 -5.72
N LEU A 33 -10.70 -32.28 -5.65
CA LEU A 33 -11.81 -32.16 -4.72
C LEU A 33 -13.14 -32.67 -5.30
N SER A 34 -13.12 -33.19 -6.54
CA SER A 34 -14.30 -33.68 -7.27
C SER A 34 -15.46 -32.67 -7.28
N LEU A 35 -15.14 -31.39 -7.49
CA LEU A 35 -16.12 -30.31 -7.42
C LEU A 35 -16.88 -30.14 -8.74
N THR A 36 -18.20 -29.99 -8.65
CA THR A 36 -19.08 -29.62 -9.77
C THR A 36 -19.94 -28.41 -9.40
N ASP A 37 -20.29 -27.58 -10.38
CA ASP A 37 -21.16 -26.42 -10.13
C ASP A 37 -22.52 -26.86 -9.57
N GLY A 38 -22.99 -26.17 -8.53
CA GLY A 38 -24.28 -26.42 -7.88
C GLY A 38 -24.31 -27.63 -6.94
N MET A 39 -23.18 -28.26 -6.61
CA MET A 39 -23.18 -29.38 -5.66
C MET A 39 -23.32 -28.92 -4.21
N GLU A 40 -24.04 -29.70 -3.41
CA GLU A 40 -23.96 -29.59 -1.96
C GLU A 40 -22.64 -30.19 -1.46
N ILE A 41 -21.97 -29.48 -0.57
CA ILE A 41 -20.73 -29.91 0.06
C ILE A 41 -20.89 -30.00 1.57
N SER A 42 -20.05 -30.81 2.23
CA SER A 42 -19.98 -30.82 3.69
C SER A 42 -19.34 -29.54 4.20
N ASP A 43 -19.64 -29.16 5.43
CA ASP A 43 -19.00 -28.00 6.08
C ASP A 43 -17.47 -28.15 6.12
N ALA A 44 -16.99 -29.38 6.38
CA ALA A 44 -15.56 -29.69 6.37
C ALA A 44 -14.90 -29.44 4.99
N LEU A 45 -15.57 -29.77 3.89
CA LEU A 45 -15.06 -29.49 2.54
C LEU A 45 -15.13 -27.99 2.22
N ALA A 46 -16.19 -27.31 2.65
CA ALA A 46 -16.29 -25.86 2.52
C ALA A 46 -15.13 -25.15 3.24
N ASP A 47 -14.77 -25.61 4.43
CA ASP A 47 -13.66 -25.08 5.21
C ASP A 47 -12.30 -25.40 4.56
N GLU A 48 -12.08 -26.60 4.03
CA GLU A 48 -10.87 -26.94 3.26
C GLU A 48 -10.70 -25.98 2.05
N ILE A 49 -11.79 -25.69 1.34
CA ILE A 49 -11.76 -24.77 0.19
C ILE A 49 -11.40 -23.36 0.64
N ARG A 50 -12.02 -22.85 1.71
CA ARG A 50 -11.72 -21.52 2.26
C ARG A 50 -10.27 -21.41 2.69
N GLU A 51 -9.77 -22.39 3.44
CA GLU A 51 -8.38 -22.43 3.91
C GLU A 51 -7.39 -22.46 2.75
N LYS A 52 -7.67 -23.28 1.73
CA LYS A 52 -6.81 -23.36 0.53
C LYS A 52 -6.72 -22.03 -0.22
N ILE A 53 -7.84 -21.34 -0.41
CA ILE A 53 -7.89 -20.03 -1.06
C ILE A 53 -7.17 -18.99 -0.18
N PHE A 54 -7.42 -19.03 1.13
CA PHE A 54 -6.78 -18.16 2.10
C PHE A 54 -5.26 -18.26 2.05
N ASP A 55 -4.72 -19.48 2.16
CA ASP A 55 -3.27 -19.71 2.15
C ASP A 55 -2.63 -19.23 0.85
N ARG A 56 -3.29 -19.46 -0.29
CA ARG A 56 -2.82 -18.94 -1.58
C ARG A 56 -2.71 -17.42 -1.57
N MET A 57 -3.70 -16.71 -1.03
CA MET A 57 -3.68 -15.25 -0.93
C MET A 57 -2.62 -14.78 0.06
N PHE A 58 -2.45 -15.48 1.18
CA PHE A 58 -1.41 -15.22 2.16
C PHE A 58 0.00 -15.36 1.58
N PHE A 59 0.32 -16.48 0.94
CA PHE A 59 1.62 -16.69 0.29
C PHE A 59 1.87 -15.69 -0.85
N LYS A 60 0.83 -15.31 -1.59
CA LYS A 60 0.95 -14.28 -2.61
C LYS A 60 1.28 -12.92 -1.99
N ALA A 61 0.64 -12.54 -0.89
CA ALA A 61 0.95 -11.32 -0.17
C ALA A 61 2.39 -11.31 0.36
N LEU A 62 2.85 -12.45 0.92
CA LEU A 62 4.24 -12.62 1.35
C LEU A 62 5.22 -12.40 0.20
N SER A 63 4.94 -12.92 -1.00
CA SER A 63 5.81 -12.72 -2.18
C SER A 63 5.94 -11.25 -2.59
N TYR A 64 4.97 -10.39 -2.24
CA TYR A 64 5.12 -8.95 -2.39
C TYR A 64 6.04 -8.38 -1.32
N LEU A 65 5.79 -8.69 -0.05
CA LEU A 65 6.54 -8.20 1.10
C LEU A 65 8.02 -8.62 1.09
N GLU A 66 8.36 -9.75 0.45
CA GLU A 66 9.75 -10.16 0.21
C GLU A 66 10.52 -9.18 -0.70
N ARG A 67 9.84 -8.42 -1.55
CA ARG A 67 10.46 -7.55 -2.55
C ARG A 67 10.55 -6.10 -2.12
N ALA A 68 9.64 -5.65 -1.26
CA ALA A 68 9.58 -4.29 -0.73
C ALA A 68 8.67 -4.21 0.49
N GLU A 69 8.86 -3.18 1.30
CA GLU A 69 7.91 -2.80 2.34
C GLU A 69 6.62 -2.27 1.71
N TYR A 70 5.48 -2.70 2.27
CA TYR A 70 4.15 -2.25 1.86
C TYR A 70 3.29 -1.98 3.09
N CYS A 71 2.36 -1.04 2.97
CA CYS A 71 1.27 -0.91 3.95
C CYS A 71 0.10 -1.84 3.58
N ALA A 72 -0.86 -2.01 4.50
CA ALA A 72 -2.04 -2.84 4.27
C ALA A 72 -2.80 -2.41 3.00
N GLU A 73 -3.00 -1.11 2.78
CA GLU A 73 -3.73 -0.61 1.60
C GLU A 73 -3.07 -1.01 0.27
N GLU A 74 -1.73 -1.02 0.24
CA GLU A 74 -0.99 -1.44 -0.96
C GLU A 74 -1.08 -2.95 -1.18
N ILE A 75 -1.05 -3.75 -0.12
CA ILE A 75 -1.27 -5.19 -0.22
C ILE A 75 -2.70 -5.48 -0.68
N ARG A 76 -3.70 -4.76 -0.16
CA ARG A 76 -5.10 -4.86 -0.60
C ARG A 76 -5.23 -4.57 -2.08
N PHE A 77 -4.66 -3.46 -2.54
CA PHE A 77 -4.66 -3.10 -3.95
C PHE A 77 -3.99 -4.17 -4.82
N LYS A 78 -2.90 -4.80 -4.37
CA LYS A 78 -2.26 -5.88 -5.12
C LYS A 78 -3.10 -7.16 -5.11
N LEU A 79 -3.72 -7.50 -4.00
CA LEU A 79 -4.56 -8.69 -3.88
C LEU A 79 -5.89 -8.55 -4.62
N SER A 80 -6.45 -7.34 -4.79
CA SER A 80 -7.70 -7.14 -5.55
C SER A 80 -7.60 -7.58 -7.00
N HIS A 81 -6.39 -7.56 -7.60
CA HIS A 81 -6.11 -8.10 -8.93
C HIS A 81 -6.05 -9.64 -8.98
N SER A 82 -6.22 -10.29 -7.83
CA SER A 82 -6.10 -11.73 -7.64
C SER A 82 -7.44 -12.44 -7.51
N ASP A 83 -8.57 -11.73 -7.68
CA ASP A 83 -9.91 -12.32 -7.61
C ASP A 83 -10.12 -13.08 -6.27
N CYS A 84 -10.20 -12.33 -5.17
CA CYS A 84 -10.61 -12.85 -3.86
C CYS A 84 -11.65 -11.93 -3.21
N SER A 85 -12.44 -12.48 -2.28
CA SER A 85 -13.42 -11.71 -1.54
C SER A 85 -12.75 -10.69 -0.61
N LYS A 86 -13.51 -9.66 -0.22
CA LYS A 86 -13.02 -8.66 0.73
C LYS A 86 -12.71 -9.28 2.09
N GLU A 87 -13.56 -10.19 2.56
CA GLU A 87 -13.42 -10.92 3.83
C GLU A 87 -12.13 -11.77 3.82
N MET A 88 -11.85 -12.44 2.70
CA MET A 88 -10.62 -13.22 2.51
C MET A 88 -9.39 -12.31 2.60
N MET A 89 -9.45 -11.15 1.93
CA MET A 89 -8.38 -10.17 1.94
C MET A 89 -8.15 -9.57 3.33
N ASP A 90 -9.23 -9.23 4.06
CA ASP A 90 -9.19 -8.71 5.42
C ASP A 90 -8.53 -9.72 6.37
N GLY A 91 -8.90 -10.99 6.31
CA GLY A 91 -8.27 -12.04 7.12
C GLY A 91 -6.78 -12.24 6.79
N VAL A 92 -6.39 -12.13 5.51
CA VAL A 92 -4.98 -12.18 5.11
C VAL A 92 -4.20 -11.02 5.71
N ILE A 93 -4.73 -9.80 5.62
CA ILE A 93 -4.09 -8.60 6.21
C ILE A 93 -3.95 -8.75 7.73
N GLU A 94 -4.98 -9.24 8.42
CA GLU A 94 -4.93 -9.51 9.85
C GLU A 94 -3.83 -10.51 10.20
N LYS A 95 -3.73 -11.64 9.47
CA LYS A 95 -2.67 -12.64 9.68
C LYS A 95 -1.27 -12.06 9.42
N LEU A 96 -1.12 -11.16 8.45
CA LEU A 96 0.15 -10.49 8.17
C LEU A 96 0.57 -9.55 9.31
N TYR A 97 -0.35 -8.77 9.88
CA TYR A 97 -0.07 -7.95 11.06
C TYR A 97 0.27 -8.82 12.29
N LYS A 98 -0.53 -9.87 12.53
CA LYS A 98 -0.30 -10.80 13.66
C LYS A 98 1.09 -11.44 13.62
N ASN A 99 1.58 -11.76 12.42
CA ASN A 99 2.90 -12.33 12.21
C ASN A 99 4.00 -11.26 12.00
N ARG A 100 3.69 -9.97 12.17
CA ARG A 100 4.61 -8.82 12.00
C ARG A 100 5.24 -8.67 10.61
N TYR A 101 4.63 -9.27 9.60
CA TYR A 101 5.01 -9.05 8.21
C TYR A 101 4.60 -7.65 7.74
N LEU A 102 3.42 -7.19 8.18
CA LEU A 102 3.02 -5.78 8.08
C LEU A 102 3.33 -5.06 9.39
N ASP A 103 3.89 -3.87 9.27
CA ASP A 103 4.21 -2.97 10.37
C ASP A 103 4.12 -1.52 9.86
N ASP A 104 3.11 -0.80 10.32
CA ASP A 104 2.81 0.55 9.83
C ASP A 104 3.89 1.57 10.22
N LYS A 105 4.51 1.41 11.40
CA LYS A 105 5.58 2.29 11.85
C LYS A 105 6.84 2.06 11.02
N ARG A 106 7.20 0.79 10.81
CA ARG A 106 8.32 0.40 9.94
C ARG A 106 8.14 0.92 8.52
N TYR A 107 6.93 0.79 7.98
CA TYR A 107 6.58 1.33 6.67
C TYR A 107 6.70 2.86 6.63
N ALA A 108 6.12 3.57 7.61
CA ALA A 108 6.14 5.03 7.66
C ALA A 108 7.57 5.59 7.70
N LEU A 109 8.46 5.00 8.52
CA LEU A 109 9.89 5.37 8.56
C LEU A 109 10.59 5.13 7.22
N SER A 110 10.39 3.96 6.62
CA SER A 110 10.94 3.64 5.30
C SER A 110 10.45 4.63 4.22
N PHE A 111 9.18 5.03 4.29
CA PHE A 111 8.58 6.01 3.40
C PHE A 111 9.22 7.39 3.56
N LEU A 112 9.33 7.90 4.80
CA LEU A 112 9.97 9.19 5.10
C LEU A 112 11.41 9.23 4.54
N ARG A 113 12.19 8.18 4.81
CA ARG A 113 13.56 8.02 4.28
C ARG A 113 13.61 8.05 2.75
N SER A 114 12.72 7.31 2.09
CA SER A 114 12.68 7.19 0.63
C SER A 114 12.36 8.51 -0.09
N TYR A 115 11.61 9.39 0.58
CA TYR A 115 11.17 10.69 0.06
C TYR A 115 11.91 11.89 0.65
N SER A 116 12.88 11.65 1.52
CA SER A 116 13.83 12.65 2.00
C SER A 116 14.46 13.44 0.85
N GLY A 117 14.49 14.77 0.96
CA GLY A 117 15.01 15.67 -0.07
C GLY A 117 14.17 15.77 -1.34
N LYS A 118 13.03 15.07 -1.45
CA LYS A 118 12.12 15.12 -2.62
C LYS A 118 10.77 15.75 -2.28
N LYS A 119 10.34 15.63 -1.02
CA LYS A 119 9.07 16.11 -0.48
C LYS A 119 9.32 16.81 0.86
N GLY A 120 8.49 17.80 1.16
CA GLY A 120 8.40 18.42 2.48
C GLY A 120 7.65 17.49 3.44
N LEU A 121 7.91 17.64 4.73
CA LEU A 121 7.40 16.74 5.77
C LEU A 121 5.87 16.65 5.74
N ARG A 122 5.20 17.82 5.62
CA ARG A 122 3.74 17.92 5.57
C ARG A 122 3.10 17.11 4.45
N LEU A 123 3.74 17.06 3.27
CA LEU A 123 3.22 16.25 2.16
C LEU A 123 3.40 14.75 2.46
N MET A 124 4.54 14.36 3.05
CA MET A 124 4.77 12.97 3.41
C MET A 124 3.78 12.47 4.46
N GLU A 125 3.50 13.25 5.51
CA GLU A 125 2.46 12.95 6.51
C GLU A 125 1.07 12.80 5.88
N THR A 126 0.74 13.70 4.96
CA THR A 126 -0.55 13.66 4.24
C THR A 126 -0.67 12.39 3.39
N GLU A 127 0.39 12.01 2.67
CA GLU A 127 0.41 10.79 1.87
C GLU A 127 0.36 9.52 2.73
N LEU A 128 0.99 9.51 3.91
CA LEU A 128 0.88 8.41 4.87
C LEU A 128 -0.56 8.30 5.42
N SER A 129 -1.23 9.43 5.68
CA SER A 129 -2.62 9.44 6.10
C SER A 129 -3.56 8.88 5.02
N TYR A 130 -3.34 9.22 3.74
CA TYR A 130 -4.09 8.63 2.63
C TYR A 130 -3.86 7.12 2.45
N LYS A 131 -2.82 6.56 3.06
CA LYS A 131 -2.54 5.13 3.10
C LYS A 131 -3.19 4.42 4.30
N ASN A 132 -4.10 5.10 5.00
CA ASN A 132 -4.80 4.61 6.19
C ASN A 132 -3.87 4.28 7.37
N ILE A 133 -2.70 4.92 7.45
CA ILE A 133 -1.82 4.76 8.61
C ILE A 133 -2.34 5.64 9.76
N PRO A 134 -2.51 5.09 10.98
CA PRO A 134 -2.98 5.86 12.14
C PRO A 134 -2.14 7.10 12.41
N LYS A 135 -2.79 8.20 12.77
CA LYS A 135 -2.15 9.50 12.97
C LYS A 135 -1.08 9.44 14.07
N GLU A 136 -1.33 8.64 15.10
CA GLU A 136 -0.42 8.42 16.22
C GLU A 136 0.87 7.75 15.74
N ILE A 137 0.76 6.73 14.87
CA ILE A 137 1.91 6.04 14.26
C ILE A 137 2.68 6.97 13.32
N ILE A 138 1.97 7.79 12.52
CA ILE A 138 2.61 8.80 11.67
C ILE A 138 3.44 9.75 12.52
N LYS A 139 2.85 10.26 13.62
CA LYS A 139 3.55 11.17 14.52
C LYS A 139 4.79 10.52 15.12
N GLU A 140 4.68 9.31 15.65
CA GLU A 140 5.83 8.58 16.21
C GLU A 140 6.93 8.35 15.17
N ALA A 141 6.58 7.98 13.94
CA ALA A 141 7.55 7.79 12.87
C ALA A 141 8.21 9.10 12.44
N VAL A 142 7.48 10.21 12.45
CA VAL A 142 8.03 11.55 12.17
C VAL A 142 8.97 12.00 13.27
N ASP A 143 8.58 11.88 14.54
CA ASP A 143 9.39 12.26 15.68
C ASP A 143 10.73 11.47 15.66
N GLU A 144 10.67 10.15 15.46
CA GLU A 144 11.86 9.29 15.32
C GLU A 144 12.70 9.66 14.09
N TYR A 145 12.06 9.93 12.95
CA TYR A 145 12.76 10.35 11.73
C TYR A 145 13.53 11.68 11.91
N LEU A 146 12.94 12.65 12.61
CA LEU A 146 13.56 13.94 12.88
C LEU A 146 14.73 13.82 13.87
N GLU A 147 14.61 12.96 14.88
CA GLU A 147 15.66 12.69 15.86
C GLU A 147 16.87 11.95 15.25
N ASP A 148 16.62 10.90 14.47
CA ASP A 148 17.68 10.01 13.98
C ASP A 148 18.42 10.53 12.74
N GLU A 149 17.73 11.21 11.82
CA GLU A 149 18.30 11.53 10.49
C GLU A 149 18.60 13.01 10.25
N GLY A 150 18.33 13.89 11.21
CA GLY A 150 18.64 15.31 11.10
C GLY A 150 18.01 15.96 9.87
N TYR A 151 16.80 15.52 9.48
CA TYR A 151 16.11 16.04 8.31
C TYR A 151 15.95 17.56 8.39
N SER A 152 16.42 18.23 7.35
CA SER A 152 16.31 19.67 7.19
C SER A 152 15.53 19.98 5.92
N GLU A 153 14.39 20.64 6.08
CA GLU A 153 13.64 21.17 4.94
C GLU A 153 14.45 22.16 4.11
N ASP A 154 15.37 22.91 4.75
CA ASP A 154 16.23 23.86 4.08
C ASP A 154 17.20 23.15 3.13
N ASP A 155 17.80 22.05 3.57
CA ASP A 155 18.69 21.24 2.73
C ASP A 155 17.93 20.55 1.58
N ALA A 156 16.69 20.11 1.86
CA ALA A 156 15.82 19.53 0.86
C ALA A 156 15.42 20.56 -0.23
N ILE A 157 15.02 21.77 0.18
CA ILE A 157 14.68 22.87 -0.73
C ILE A 157 15.89 23.22 -1.59
N LYS A 158 17.06 23.44 -0.96
CA LYS A 158 18.30 23.78 -1.67
C LYS A 158 18.67 22.72 -2.70
N ARG A 159 18.63 21.43 -2.33
CA ARG A 159 18.92 20.32 -3.24
C ARG A 159 17.98 20.30 -4.45
N ILE A 160 16.70 20.62 -4.26
CA ILE A 160 15.73 20.69 -5.35
C ILE A 160 16.02 21.88 -6.27
N LEU A 161 16.34 23.05 -5.71
CA LEU A 161 16.72 24.24 -6.47
C LEU A 161 17.97 23.96 -7.30
N ASP A 162 19.03 23.43 -6.69
CA ASP A 162 20.30 23.11 -7.36
C ASP A 162 20.16 22.06 -8.47
N LYS A 163 19.22 21.13 -8.34
CA LYS A 163 19.02 20.05 -9.33
C LYS A 163 18.07 20.44 -10.46
N LYS A 164 17.02 21.21 -10.17
CA LYS A 164 15.91 21.45 -11.10
C LYS A 164 15.83 22.90 -11.61
N TYR A 165 16.27 23.85 -10.80
CA TYR A 165 16.13 25.29 -11.06
C TYR A 165 17.47 26.04 -10.99
N LYS A 166 18.59 25.32 -11.19
CA LYS A 166 19.94 25.88 -11.14
C LYS A 166 20.13 27.11 -12.03
N ASP A 167 19.58 27.04 -13.23
CA ASP A 167 19.72 28.08 -14.27
C ASP A 167 18.46 28.98 -14.36
N ALA A 168 17.55 28.89 -13.39
CA ALA A 168 16.32 29.68 -13.38
C ALA A 168 16.61 31.10 -12.84
N ASP A 169 16.18 32.12 -13.58
CA ASP A 169 16.29 33.51 -13.15
C ASP A 169 15.23 33.84 -12.08
N MET A 170 15.65 33.85 -10.82
CA MET A 170 14.76 34.16 -9.68
C MET A 170 14.39 35.65 -9.59
N SER A 171 15.00 36.52 -10.40
CA SER A 171 14.60 37.93 -10.50
C SER A 171 13.34 38.13 -11.34
N ASP A 172 13.02 37.21 -12.27
CA ASP A 172 11.74 37.21 -12.99
C ASP A 172 10.59 36.77 -12.05
N PRO A 173 9.62 37.65 -11.76
CA PRO A 173 8.49 37.33 -10.88
C PRO A 173 7.69 36.10 -11.34
N LYS A 174 7.60 35.85 -12.65
CA LYS A 174 6.88 34.70 -13.21
C LYS A 174 7.62 33.40 -12.95
N ILE A 175 8.95 33.39 -13.08
CA ILE A 175 9.78 32.22 -12.78
C ILE A 175 9.75 31.95 -11.28
N LYS A 176 10.01 32.98 -10.46
CA LYS A 176 9.96 32.87 -8.98
C LYS A 176 8.62 32.32 -8.51
N SER A 177 7.50 32.85 -9.00
CA SER A 177 6.15 32.36 -8.65
C SER A 177 5.96 30.88 -9.01
N LYS A 178 6.44 30.43 -10.18
CA LYS A 178 6.37 29.02 -10.59
C LYS A 178 7.19 28.11 -9.66
N VAL A 179 8.38 28.55 -9.26
CA VAL A 179 9.27 27.79 -8.35
C VAL A 179 8.65 27.68 -6.96
N VAL A 180 8.14 28.79 -6.41
CA VAL A 180 7.40 28.82 -5.15
C VAL A 180 6.22 27.86 -5.20
N ALA A 181 5.37 27.97 -6.22
CA ALA A 181 4.19 27.12 -6.36
C ALA A 181 4.56 25.63 -6.47
N TYR A 182 5.68 25.31 -7.12
CA TYR A 182 6.18 23.94 -7.19
C TYR A 182 6.63 23.40 -5.83
N LEU A 183 7.43 24.17 -5.07
CA LEU A 183 7.93 23.75 -3.76
C LEU A 183 6.80 23.64 -2.71
N VAL A 184 5.85 24.58 -2.72
CA VAL A 184 4.67 24.49 -1.85
C VAL A 184 3.83 23.25 -2.16
N ARG A 185 3.60 22.93 -3.44
CA ARG A 185 2.94 21.66 -3.83
C ARG A 185 3.74 20.42 -3.45
N LYS A 186 5.05 20.56 -3.23
CA LYS A 186 5.90 19.49 -2.69
C LYS A 186 5.84 19.39 -1.16
N GLY A 187 5.07 20.25 -0.49
CA GLY A 187 4.85 20.21 0.95
C GLY A 187 5.81 21.05 1.78
N PHE A 188 6.67 21.86 1.15
CA PHE A 188 7.59 22.74 1.87
C PHE A 188 6.87 24.00 2.38
N PRO A 189 7.16 24.47 3.61
CA PRO A 189 6.62 25.71 4.16
C PRO A 189 6.99 26.92 3.31
N ILE A 190 6.03 27.81 3.12
CA ILE A 190 6.17 28.98 2.24
C ILE A 190 7.25 29.95 2.71
N ASP A 191 7.39 30.13 4.03
CA ASP A 191 8.40 30.96 4.67
C ASP A 191 9.81 30.44 4.37
N LYS A 192 10.05 29.14 4.57
CA LYS A 192 11.32 28.50 4.19
C LYS A 192 11.59 28.64 2.70
N VAL A 193 10.61 28.34 1.86
CA VAL A 193 10.77 28.48 0.40
C VAL A 193 11.18 29.89 0.01
N ASN A 194 10.56 30.92 0.57
CA ASN A 194 10.88 32.31 0.26
C ASN A 194 12.29 32.71 0.70
N ASN A 195 12.77 32.21 1.84
CA ASN A 195 14.12 32.48 2.34
C ASN A 195 15.23 31.95 1.42
N HIS A 196 14.95 30.92 0.61
CA HIS A 196 15.90 30.37 -0.37
C HIS A 196 15.81 31.03 -1.75
N LEU A 197 14.86 31.95 -1.96
CA LEU A 197 14.58 32.60 -3.25
C LEU A 197 14.76 34.12 -3.20
N THR A 198 15.20 34.66 -2.07
CA THR A 198 15.71 36.03 -1.92
C THR A 198 17.15 36.11 -2.39
#